data_AF-A0A919TEX7-F1
#
_entry.id   AF-A0A919TEX7-F1
#
_cell.length_a   1.000
_cell.length_b   1.000
_cell.length_c   1.000
_cell.angle_alpha   90.00
_cell.angle_beta   90.00
_cell.angle_gamma   90.00
#
_symmetry.space_group_name_H-M   'P 1'
#
loop_
_entity.id
_entity.type
_entity.pdbx_description
1 polymer ?
#
loop_
_entity_poly.entity_id
_entity_poly.type
_entity_poly.pdbx_seq_one_letter_code
_entity_poly.pdbx_strand_id
1 'polypeptide(L)'
;MNRPRRRLRHAAQAWARRWPRLTRTAPRHYRPADPTIRTFLDLSTAHLQPQTCDELDSYPGVIAYQTTYGWLMYAPQDATGLARAHDWPPELLPIMKLAREHDCAYVLFDGDADQSYLLEVFDWSTPPDPTPFADPNRLCPSLTEPPATAESVPLETPDHDKREL
;
A
#
# COMPACT_ATOMS: atom_id res chain seq x y z
N MET A 1 55.47 -66.75 5.57
CA MET A 1 54.36 -66.55 4.62
C MET A 1 54.11 -65.05 4.48
N ASN A 2 54.56 -64.29 3.46
CA ASN A 2 54.37 -64.38 1.99
C ASN A 2 52.86 -64.33 1.64
N ARG A 3 52.23 -63.35 0.97
CA ARG A 3 52.63 -62.24 0.08
C ARG A 3 51.58 -61.10 0.07
N PRO A 4 51.95 -59.89 -0.39
CA PRO A 4 51.09 -58.71 -0.53
C PRO A 4 50.16 -58.78 -1.77
N ARG A 5 48.97 -58.18 -1.70
CA ARG A 5 48.09 -58.04 -2.86
C ARG A 5 48.50 -56.84 -3.73
N ARG A 6 48.66 -57.18 -5.01
CA ARG A 6 49.13 -56.41 -6.16
C ARG A 6 48.30 -55.16 -6.45
N ARG A 7 49.01 -54.17 -6.99
CA ARG A 7 48.54 -53.00 -7.74
C ARG A 7 47.62 -53.40 -8.91
N LEU A 8 46.61 -52.57 -9.18
CA LEU A 8 46.14 -52.29 -10.53
C LEU A 8 46.00 -50.77 -10.70
N ARG A 9 46.97 -50.19 -11.42
CA ARG A 9 46.80 -48.93 -12.13
C ARG A 9 46.01 -49.26 -13.40
N HIS A 10 44.88 -48.61 -13.62
CA HIS A 10 44.38 -48.37 -14.96
C HIS A 10 44.08 -46.87 -15.10
N ALA A 11 44.72 -46.30 -16.11
CA ALA A 11 44.56 -44.94 -16.57
C ALA A 11 43.45 -44.88 -17.62
N ALA A 12 42.72 -43.76 -17.65
CA ALA A 12 42.09 -43.19 -18.85
C ALA A 12 41.74 -41.73 -18.50
N GLN A 13 42.68 -40.79 -18.64
CA GLN A 13 42.98 -40.04 -19.86
C GLN A 13 41.85 -39.11 -20.33
N ALA A 14 42.22 -37.82 -20.35
CA ALA A 14 41.90 -36.83 -21.38
C ALA A 14 40.48 -36.23 -21.44
N TRP A 15 40.23 -35.20 -20.62
CA TRP A 15 39.19 -34.19 -20.91
C TRP A 15 39.67 -32.73 -20.80
N ALA A 16 40.95 -32.49 -20.55
CA ALA A 16 41.45 -31.16 -20.20
C ALA A 16 42.32 -30.52 -21.29
N ARG A 17 41.86 -30.44 -22.54
CA ARG A 17 42.49 -29.57 -23.56
C ARG A 17 41.46 -29.08 -24.56
N ARG A 18 40.73 -28.00 -24.21
CA ARG A 18 40.33 -26.88 -25.10
C ARG A 18 39.27 -26.02 -24.40
N TRP A 19 39.67 -25.28 -23.38
CA TRP A 19 38.89 -24.15 -22.90
C TRP A 19 39.63 -22.88 -23.35
N PRO A 20 38.99 -21.95 -24.07
CA PRO A 20 39.60 -20.68 -24.39
C PRO A 20 39.97 -19.99 -23.07
N ARG A 21 41.16 -19.39 -23.03
CA ARG A 21 41.55 -18.48 -21.94
C ARG A 21 40.63 -17.26 -21.99
N LEU A 22 39.41 -17.39 -21.49
CA LEU A 22 38.65 -16.25 -21.02
C LEU A 22 39.51 -15.64 -19.93
N THR A 23 39.93 -14.40 -20.16
CA THR A 23 40.61 -13.58 -19.17
C THR A 23 39.85 -13.70 -17.87
N ARG A 24 40.48 -14.33 -16.87
CA ARG A 24 39.99 -14.39 -15.50
C ARG A 24 40.09 -12.99 -14.92
N THR A 25 39.16 -12.11 -15.28
CA THR A 25 38.71 -11.07 -14.36
C THR A 25 38.20 -11.85 -13.16
N ALA A 26 39.03 -11.91 -12.12
CA ALA A 26 38.59 -12.44 -10.84
C ALA A 26 37.30 -11.70 -10.48
N PRO A 27 36.19 -12.38 -10.18
CA PRO A 27 35.04 -11.70 -9.62
C PRO A 27 35.56 -10.94 -8.39
N ARG A 28 35.30 -9.62 -8.34
CA ARG A 28 35.45 -8.85 -7.11
C ARG A 28 34.87 -9.72 -6.00
N HIS A 29 35.69 -10.04 -4.99
CA HIS A 29 35.22 -10.79 -3.83
C HIS A 29 33.89 -10.17 -3.39
N TYR A 30 32.80 -10.91 -3.58
CA TYR A 30 31.52 -10.56 -2.98
C TYR A 30 31.73 -10.72 -1.48
N ARG A 31 32.14 -9.64 -0.82
CA ARG A 31 31.92 -9.54 0.62
C ARG A 31 30.41 -9.39 0.74
N PRO A 32 29.71 -10.33 1.39
CA PRO A 32 28.34 -10.08 1.79
C PRO A 32 28.33 -8.74 2.53
N ALA A 33 27.45 -7.82 2.15
CA ALA A 33 27.25 -6.63 2.95
C ALA A 33 26.80 -7.07 4.34
N ASP A 34 27.31 -6.41 5.38
CA ASP A 34 26.84 -6.66 6.74
C ASP A 34 25.33 -6.36 6.80
N PRO A 35 24.54 -7.18 7.50
CA PRO A 35 23.11 -6.94 7.63
C PRO A 35 22.86 -5.59 8.30
N THR A 36 21.94 -4.80 7.74
CA THR A 36 21.52 -3.52 8.33
C THR A 36 20.42 -3.77 9.36
N ILE A 37 20.64 -3.34 10.60
CA ILE A 37 19.61 -3.35 11.65
C ILE A 37 18.83 -2.03 11.57
N ARG A 38 17.50 -2.11 11.66
CA ARG A 38 16.60 -0.95 11.66
C ARG A 38 15.69 -1.00 12.88
N THR A 39 15.42 0.15 13.45
CA THR A 39 14.46 0.33 14.54
C THR A 39 13.08 0.59 13.96
N PHE A 40 12.06 0.22 14.73
CA PHE A 40 10.68 0.56 14.47
C PHE A 40 10.07 1.19 15.72
N LEU A 41 9.10 2.07 15.50
CA LEU A 41 8.32 2.70 16.55
C LEU A 41 7.10 1.82 16.81
N ASP A 42 6.94 1.35 18.04
CA ASP A 42 5.81 0.52 18.47
C ASP A 42 4.71 1.40 19.08
N LEU A 43 3.50 1.35 18.54
CA LEU A 43 2.38 2.21 18.91
C LEU A 43 1.04 1.47 18.90
N SER A 44 0.16 1.84 19.82
CA SER A 44 -1.22 1.37 19.80
C SER A 44 -1.95 1.80 18.52
N THR A 45 -2.79 0.92 17.95
CA THR A 45 -3.74 1.30 16.89
C THR A 45 -4.74 2.37 17.35
N ALA A 46 -4.91 2.56 18.66
CA ALA A 46 -5.75 3.61 19.22
C ALA A 46 -5.29 5.04 18.84
N HIS A 47 -4.08 5.21 18.30
CA HIS A 47 -3.60 6.47 17.73
C HIS A 47 -4.11 6.76 16.31
N LEU A 48 -4.89 5.84 15.74
CA LEU A 48 -5.55 5.99 14.44
C LEU A 48 -7.07 6.07 14.63
N GLN A 49 -7.75 6.83 13.77
CA GLN A 49 -9.19 6.70 13.67
C GLN A 49 -9.55 5.30 13.16
N PRO A 50 -10.70 4.71 13.58
CA PRO A 50 -11.10 3.39 13.13
C PRO A 50 -11.11 3.25 11.60
N GLN A 51 -11.65 4.26 10.91
CA GLN A 51 -11.70 4.29 9.44
C GLN A 51 -10.30 4.27 8.82
N THR A 52 -9.40 5.10 9.33
CA THR A 52 -8.00 5.15 8.87
C THR A 52 -7.25 3.85 9.18
N CYS A 53 -7.54 3.22 10.32
CA CYS A 53 -6.96 1.93 10.65
C CYS A 53 -7.43 0.82 9.70
N ASP A 54 -8.68 0.86 9.24
CA ASP A 54 -9.22 -0.14 8.30
C ASP A 54 -8.64 0.02 6.88
N GLU A 55 -8.30 1.24 6.47
CA GLU A 55 -7.90 1.57 5.09
C GLU A 55 -6.45 2.09 4.96
N LEU A 56 -5.57 1.82 5.93
CA LEU A 56 -4.25 2.44 6.03
C LEU A 56 -3.36 2.26 4.77
N ASP A 57 -3.44 1.13 4.08
CA ASP A 57 -2.69 0.86 2.84
C ASP A 57 -3.30 1.48 1.59
N SER A 58 -4.52 2.02 1.67
CA SER A 58 -5.20 2.65 0.54
C SER A 58 -4.73 4.09 0.28
N TYR A 59 -4.11 4.74 1.27
CA TYR A 59 -3.66 6.12 1.15
C TYR A 59 -2.47 6.27 0.18
N PRO A 60 -2.51 7.24 -0.75
CA PRO A 60 -1.42 7.47 -1.68
C PRO A 60 -0.08 7.67 -0.96
N GLY A 61 0.95 6.96 -1.40
CA GLY A 61 2.31 7.08 -0.84
C GLY A 61 2.51 6.46 0.54
N VAL A 62 1.46 5.88 1.15
CA VAL A 62 1.62 5.00 2.31
C VAL A 62 2.05 3.62 1.82
N ILE A 63 3.08 3.08 2.47
CA ILE A 63 3.47 1.68 2.30
C ILE A 63 3.22 1.01 3.65
N ALA A 64 2.07 0.38 3.78
CA ALA A 64 1.66 -0.34 4.98
C ALA A 64 1.34 -1.79 4.63
N TYR A 65 1.59 -2.68 5.59
CA TYR A 65 1.25 -4.09 5.49
C TYR A 65 0.41 -4.50 6.69
N GLN A 66 -0.78 -5.03 6.42
CA GLN A 66 -1.68 -5.51 7.46
C GLN A 66 -1.14 -6.81 8.06
N THR A 67 -1.00 -6.84 9.38
CA THR A 67 -0.66 -8.03 10.15
C THR A 67 -1.92 -8.63 10.79
N THR A 68 -1.77 -9.71 11.57
CA THR A 68 -2.90 -10.30 12.29
C THR A 68 -3.49 -9.37 13.36
N TYR A 69 -2.67 -8.48 13.93
CA TYR A 69 -3.04 -7.67 15.10
C TYR A 69 -2.94 -6.15 14.85
N GLY A 70 -2.51 -5.73 13.66
CA GLY A 70 -2.44 -4.32 13.30
C GLY A 70 -1.69 -4.08 11.99
N TRP A 71 -0.77 -3.12 11.96
CA TRP A 71 -0.12 -2.66 10.73
C TRP A 71 1.38 -2.42 10.89
N LEU A 72 2.15 -2.83 9.89
CA LEU A 72 3.54 -2.39 9.74
C LEU A 72 3.64 -1.36 8.62
N MET A 73 3.91 -0.11 8.97
CA MET A 73 4.03 1.02 8.04
C MET A 73 5.47 1.45 7.86
N TYR A 74 5.88 1.75 6.63
CA TYR A 74 7.17 2.35 6.33
C TYR A 74 7.19 3.84 6.65
N ALA A 75 8.19 4.28 7.42
CA ALA A 75 8.39 5.67 7.77
C ALA A 75 9.66 6.22 7.09
N PRO A 76 9.56 6.85 5.90
CA PRO A 76 10.71 7.44 5.25
C PRO A 76 11.31 8.54 6.14
N GLN A 77 12.63 8.51 6.28
CA GLN A 77 13.39 9.54 7.00
C GLN A 77 13.55 10.83 6.17
N ASP A 78 13.40 10.73 4.85
CA ASP A 78 13.45 11.87 3.95
C ASP A 78 12.05 12.48 3.75
N ALA A 79 11.97 13.80 3.80
CA ALA A 79 10.71 14.53 3.56
C ALA A 79 10.19 14.37 2.12
N THR A 80 11.06 13.95 1.19
CA THR A 80 10.75 13.73 -0.23
C THR A 80 9.93 12.46 -0.50
N GLY A 81 9.97 11.48 0.40
CA GLY A 81 9.23 10.23 0.26
C GLY A 81 7.79 10.26 0.79
N LEU A 82 7.36 11.37 1.40
CA LEU A 82 5.98 11.53 1.88
C LEU A 82 5.07 11.95 0.73
N ALA A 83 3.85 11.42 0.70
CA ALA A 83 2.80 12.05 -0.12
C ALA A 83 2.58 13.49 0.35
N ARG A 84 1.90 14.31 -0.46
CA ARG A 84 1.60 15.68 -0.04
C ARG A 84 0.76 15.59 1.23
N ALA A 85 1.03 16.46 2.20
CA ALA A 85 0.38 16.42 3.52
C ALA A 85 -1.17 16.48 3.47
N HIS A 86 -1.76 16.82 2.32
CA HIS A 86 -3.21 16.82 2.09
C HIS A 86 -3.80 15.47 1.71
N ASP A 87 -2.96 14.50 1.32
CA ASP A 87 -3.39 13.17 0.87
C ASP A 87 -3.42 12.14 2.02
N TRP A 88 -2.92 12.53 3.19
CA TRP A 88 -2.82 11.67 4.37
C TRP A 88 -3.80 12.09 5.47
N PRO A 89 -4.29 11.13 6.27
CA PRO A 89 -4.99 11.41 7.50
C PRO A 89 -4.16 12.33 8.41
N PRO A 90 -4.77 13.36 9.00
CA PRO A 90 -4.06 14.35 9.81
C PRO A 90 -3.32 13.72 11.01
N GLU A 91 -3.82 12.60 11.54
CA GLU A 91 -3.20 11.85 12.64
C GLU A 91 -1.89 11.15 12.24
N LEU A 92 -1.68 10.81 10.96
CA LEU A 92 -0.43 10.18 10.54
C LEU A 92 0.74 11.16 10.55
N LEU A 93 0.49 12.45 10.32
CA LEU A 93 1.53 13.49 10.29
C LEU A 93 2.35 13.57 11.60
N PRO A 94 1.74 13.71 12.79
CA PRO A 94 2.49 13.71 14.05
C PRO A 94 3.18 12.38 14.35
N ILE A 95 2.57 11.24 13.98
CA ILE A 95 3.16 9.91 14.18
C ILE A 95 4.44 9.77 13.35
N MET A 96 4.40 10.22 12.09
CA MET A 96 5.53 10.16 11.17
C MET A 96 6.63 11.13 11.56
N LYS A 97 6.26 12.28 12.12
CA LYS A 97 7.22 13.19 12.75
C LYS A 97 7.91 12.54 13.95
N LEU A 98 7.16 11.88 14.84
CA LEU A 98 7.69 11.19 16.01
C LEU A 98 8.65 10.06 15.58
N ALA A 99 8.27 9.24 14.60
CA ALA A 99 9.13 8.19 14.06
C ALA A 99 10.47 8.74 13.52
N ARG A 100 10.45 9.92 12.90
CA ARG A 100 11.68 10.60 12.42
C ARG A 100 12.54 11.14 13.54
N GLU A 101 11.92 11.77 14.54
CA GLU A 101 12.64 12.29 15.72
C GLU A 101 13.40 11.17 16.46
N HIS A 102 12.91 9.93 16.38
CA HIS A 102 13.52 8.74 16.98
C HIS A 102 14.32 7.85 16.00
N ASP A 103 14.55 8.30 14.76
CA ASP A 103 15.27 7.55 13.70
C ASP A 103 14.67 6.15 13.43
N CYS A 104 13.35 6.01 13.58
CA CYS A 104 12.60 4.78 13.32
C CYS A 104 12.23 4.67 11.84
N ALA A 105 12.72 3.64 11.15
CA ALA A 105 12.44 3.43 9.72
C ALA A 105 11.04 2.85 9.45
N TYR A 106 10.38 2.34 10.49
CA TYR A 106 9.05 1.74 10.42
C TYR A 106 8.23 2.15 11.65
N VAL A 107 6.92 2.08 11.52
CA VAL A 107 5.95 2.16 12.61
C VAL A 107 5.18 0.86 12.64
N LEU A 108 5.16 0.19 13.78
CA LEU A 108 4.28 -0.93 14.07
C LEU A 108 3.09 -0.38 14.85
N PHE A 109 1.92 -0.43 14.24
CA PHE A 109 0.66 -0.22 14.93
C PHE A 109 0.19 -1.57 15.45
N ASP A 110 0.24 -1.79 16.76
CA ASP A 110 -0.24 -3.01 17.41
C ASP A 110 -1.51 -2.73 18.21
N GLY A 111 -2.46 -3.67 18.21
CA GLY A 111 -3.71 -3.53 18.95
C GLY A 111 -3.52 -3.61 20.46
N ASP A 112 -2.42 -4.23 20.92
CA ASP A 112 -2.09 -4.42 22.34
C ASP A 112 -0.93 -3.55 22.83
N ALA A 113 -0.32 -2.75 21.95
CA ALA A 113 0.75 -1.82 22.33
C ALA A 113 0.23 -0.71 23.25
N ASP A 114 1.15 -0.17 24.05
CA ASP A 114 0.87 0.92 24.98
C ASP A 114 0.49 2.21 24.23
N GLN A 115 -0.39 3.01 24.85
CA GLN A 115 -0.76 4.33 24.36
C GLN A 115 0.31 5.36 24.75
N SER A 116 0.72 6.18 23.79
CA SER A 116 1.64 7.29 24.00
C SER A 116 0.89 8.57 24.36
N TYR A 117 1.34 9.27 25.40
CA TYR A 117 0.82 10.59 25.78
C TYR A 117 1.22 11.71 24.80
N LEU A 118 2.12 11.43 23.85
CA LEU A 118 2.61 12.39 22.85
C LEU A 118 1.67 12.50 21.64
N LEU A 119 0.73 11.57 21.50
CA LEU A 119 -0.16 11.44 20.35
C LEU A 119 -1.61 11.44 20.82
N GLU A 120 -2.51 11.87 19.94
CA GLU A 120 -3.94 11.79 20.18
C GLU A 120 -4.38 10.32 20.24
N VAL A 121 -5.35 10.02 21.11
CA VAL A 121 -5.94 8.69 21.24
C VAL A 121 -7.42 8.80 20.86
N PHE A 122 -7.84 7.97 19.92
CA PHE A 122 -9.21 7.91 19.45
C PHE A 122 -9.97 6.81 20.18
N ASP A 123 -11.20 7.13 20.62
CA ASP A 123 -12.09 6.12 21.19
C ASP A 123 -12.76 5.30 20.08
N TRP A 124 -12.48 4.01 20.07
CA TRP A 124 -13.07 3.05 19.15
C TRP A 124 -14.39 2.46 19.66
N SER A 125 -14.74 2.73 20.92
CA SER A 125 -15.96 2.21 21.57
C SER A 125 -17.20 3.01 21.23
N THR A 126 -17.02 4.24 20.76
CA THR A 126 -18.12 5.13 20.39
C THR A 126 -18.40 4.94 18.89
N PRO A 127 -19.56 4.36 18.50
CA PRO A 127 -19.96 4.38 17.10
C PRO A 127 -20.01 5.84 16.64
N PRO A 128 -19.59 6.15 15.39
CA PRO A 128 -19.67 7.52 14.89
C PRO A 128 -21.09 8.03 15.12
N ASP A 129 -21.20 9.18 15.80
CA ASP A 129 -22.48 9.84 16.08
C ASP A 129 -23.30 9.80 14.78
N PRO A 130 -24.48 9.16 14.74
CA PRO A 130 -25.30 9.14 13.54
C PRO A 130 -25.58 10.59 13.21
N THR A 131 -24.91 11.10 12.17
CA THR A 131 -24.97 12.50 11.78
C THR A 131 -26.43 13.00 11.84
N PRO A 132 -26.71 14.23 12.30
CA PRO A 132 -28.06 14.79 12.33
C PRO A 132 -28.71 14.97 10.94
N PHE A 133 -28.10 14.45 9.87
CA PHE A 133 -28.57 14.51 8.49
C PHE A 133 -29.17 13.20 7.96
N ALA A 134 -29.11 12.10 8.70
CA ALA A 134 -29.88 10.91 8.38
C ALA A 134 -31.29 11.04 8.97
N ASP A 135 -32.11 11.90 8.38
CA ASP A 135 -33.55 11.95 8.66
C ASP A 135 -34.20 10.65 8.14
N PRO A 136 -34.70 9.75 9.00
CA PRO A 136 -35.36 8.51 8.57
C PRO A 136 -36.70 8.77 7.84
N ASN A 137 -37.18 10.01 7.81
CA ASN A 137 -38.40 10.41 7.09
C ASN A 137 -38.16 10.90 5.65
N ARG A 138 -36.93 10.86 5.12
CA ARG A 138 -36.75 10.88 3.65
C ARG A 138 -37.11 9.52 3.06
N LEU A 139 -38.41 9.25 3.08
CA LEU A 139 -39.08 8.31 2.19
C LEU A 139 -38.53 8.53 0.78
N CYS A 140 -38.03 7.45 0.19
CA CYS A 140 -37.88 7.33 -1.25
C CYS A 140 -39.12 7.94 -1.92
N PRO A 141 -39.00 8.84 -2.92
CA PRO A 141 -40.11 9.06 -3.81
C PRO A 141 -40.30 7.76 -4.60
N SER A 142 -41.17 6.91 -4.07
CA SER A 142 -41.73 5.79 -4.80
C SER A 142 -42.30 6.31 -6.11
N LEU A 143 -41.90 5.64 -7.21
CA LEU A 143 -42.70 5.39 -8.40
C LEU A 143 -43.99 6.21 -8.48
N THR A 144 -43.93 7.37 -9.13
CA THR A 144 -45.12 7.96 -9.76
C THR A 144 -45.04 7.65 -11.25
N GLU A 145 -46.07 6.97 -11.72
CA GLU A 145 -46.30 6.45 -13.05
C GLU A 145 -46.14 7.51 -14.17
N PRO A 146 -45.85 7.10 -15.41
CA PRO A 146 -45.84 8.02 -16.54
C PRO A 146 -47.27 8.47 -16.89
N PRO A 147 -47.53 9.76 -17.19
CA PRO A 147 -48.80 10.13 -17.78
C PRO A 147 -48.81 9.70 -19.26
N ALA A 148 -49.66 8.71 -19.55
CA ALA A 148 -50.10 8.42 -20.90
C ALA A 148 -51.24 9.37 -21.30
N THR A 149 -51.12 9.91 -22.51
CA THR A 149 -52.18 10.21 -23.49
C THR A 149 -52.41 11.69 -23.83
N ALA A 150 -51.87 12.01 -25.02
CA ALA A 150 -52.43 12.83 -26.11
C ALA A 150 -52.75 14.30 -25.87
N GLU A 151 -52.13 15.16 -26.68
CA GLU A 151 -52.92 15.97 -27.62
C GLU A 151 -52.07 16.37 -28.85
N SER A 152 -52.75 16.35 -29.99
CA SER A 152 -52.25 16.40 -31.35
C SER A 152 -51.76 17.80 -31.73
N VAL A 153 -50.55 17.91 -32.30
CA VAL A 153 -50.14 19.11 -33.04
C VAL A 153 -50.19 18.80 -34.54
N PRO A 154 -50.93 19.58 -35.36
CA PRO A 154 -51.14 19.27 -36.77
C PRO A 154 -49.88 19.48 -37.61
N LEU A 155 -49.77 18.62 -38.62
CA LEU A 155 -48.85 18.69 -39.74
C LEU A 155 -49.28 19.84 -40.68
N GLU A 156 -48.54 20.95 -40.69
CA GLU A 156 -48.60 21.95 -41.77
C GLU A 156 -47.23 22.04 -42.46
N THR A 157 -47.10 21.35 -43.59
CA THR A 157 -46.35 21.85 -44.76
C THR A 157 -47.26 22.84 -45.49
N PRO A 158 -46.76 23.95 -46.06
CA PRO A 158 -46.00 23.91 -47.32
C PRO A 158 -44.99 25.10 -47.37
N ASP A 159 -44.36 25.56 -48.44
CA ASP A 159 -44.31 25.26 -49.86
C ASP A 159 -42.98 25.84 -50.38
N HIS A 160 -42.62 25.48 -51.59
CA HIS A 160 -41.44 25.92 -52.31
C HIS A 160 -41.66 27.33 -52.89
N ASP A 161 -40.55 28.03 -53.16
CA ASP A 161 -40.42 28.96 -54.31
C ASP A 161 -41.10 30.35 -54.22
N LYS A 162 -40.31 31.42 -54.10
CA LYS A 162 -40.13 32.45 -55.16
C LYS A 162 -39.46 33.74 -54.65
N ARG A 163 -38.37 34.10 -55.36
CA ARG A 163 -38.02 35.44 -55.88
C ARG A 163 -37.51 36.55 -54.95
N GLU A 164 -36.31 37.00 -55.33
CA GLU A 164 -35.91 38.40 -55.59
C GLU A 164 -35.90 39.39 -54.40
N LEU A 165 -34.70 39.78 -53.97
CA LEU A 165 -34.05 41.06 -54.31
C LEU A 165 -32.62 41.13 -53.78
#